data_AF-A0A495NB99-F1
#
_entry.id   AF-A0A495NB99-F1
#
_cell.length_a   1.000
_cell.length_b   1.000
_cell.length_c   1.000
_cell.angle_alpha   90.00
_cell.angle_beta   90.00
_cell.angle_gamma   90.00
#
_symmetry.space_group_name_H-M   'P 1'
#
loop_
_entity.id
_entity.type
_entity.pdbx_description
1 polymer ?
#
loop_
_entity_poly.entity_id
_entity_poly.type
_entity_poly.pdbx_seq_one_letter_code
_entity_poly.pdbx_strand_id
1 'polypeptide(L)'
;MTTLWMIEDLEPWPDPPAPGQVCEPTTSWITPGASDCIRELARHVPARVEQITVDDRVELLAHLGHGFTTVLPPQLDTLGDVVLTGHLVWDRYLWMLYRIRPHGRARVAERHPVIQRTRRIPTADAGWYGVEYEGPRTVHRFGPIPDGYSIVAYALLVTLQ
;
A
#
# COMPACT_ATOMS: atom_id res chain seq x y z
N MET A 1 9.70 -10.60 -14.71
CA MET A 1 10.15 -9.78 -13.56
C MET A 1 9.17 -8.63 -13.44
N THR A 2 8.33 -8.66 -12.40
CA THR A 2 7.29 -7.66 -12.17
C THR A 2 7.77 -6.67 -11.13
N THR A 3 7.85 -5.38 -11.49
CA THR A 3 8.24 -4.30 -10.59
C THR A 3 7.09 -3.32 -10.44
N LEU A 4 6.75 -2.97 -9.21
CA LEU A 4 5.65 -2.07 -8.89
C LEU A 4 5.88 -1.37 -7.55
N TRP A 5 5.04 -0.38 -7.27
CA TRP A 5 5.07 0.34 -6.01
C TRP A 5 4.19 -0.36 -4.97
N MET A 6 4.66 -0.34 -3.73
CA MET A 6 3.95 -0.81 -2.56
C MET A 6 4.01 0.26 -1.48
N ILE A 7 2.84 0.68 -1.00
CA ILE A 7 2.76 1.54 0.17
C ILE A 7 2.87 0.70 1.43
N GLU A 8 3.74 1.10 2.33
CA GLU A 8 3.81 0.62 3.69
C GLU A 8 3.28 1.70 4.63
N ASP A 9 2.32 1.34 5.49
CA ASP A 9 1.84 2.20 6.56
C ASP A 9 2.82 2.22 7.77
N LEU A 10 2.76 3.27 8.58
CA LEU A 10 3.68 3.57 9.70
C LEU A 10 3.35 2.81 10.99
N GLU A 11 2.86 1.59 10.89
CA GLU A 11 2.51 0.81 12.08
C GLU A 11 3.74 0.48 12.94
N PRO A 12 3.64 0.57 14.28
CA PRO A 12 4.77 0.51 15.19
C PRO A 12 5.28 -0.93 15.40
N TRP A 13 6.07 -1.46 14.48
CA TRP A 13 6.63 -2.83 14.52
C TRP A 13 8.03 -2.88 13.86
N PRO A 14 8.86 -3.92 14.12
CA PRO A 14 10.32 -3.84 13.93
C PRO A 14 10.73 -3.55 12.49
N ASP A 15 11.90 -2.88 12.40
CA ASP A 15 12.45 -2.16 11.26
C ASP A 15 11.92 -2.62 9.90
N PRO A 16 11.10 -1.79 9.24
CA PRO A 16 10.54 -2.14 7.95
C PRO A 16 11.62 -2.29 6.87
N PRO A 17 11.39 -3.08 5.80
CA PRO A 17 12.46 -3.54 4.94
C PRO A 17 13.16 -2.38 4.24
N ALA A 18 14.48 -2.39 4.36
CA ALA A 18 15.39 -1.48 3.68
C ALA A 18 15.64 -1.92 2.23
N PRO A 19 16.11 -1.02 1.35
CA PRO A 19 16.58 -1.39 0.03
C PRO A 19 17.56 -2.58 0.06
N GLY A 20 17.34 -3.53 -0.84
CA GLY A 20 18.08 -4.79 -0.94
C GLY A 20 17.47 -5.95 -0.16
N GLN A 21 16.64 -5.71 0.86
CA GLN A 21 16.00 -6.76 1.65
C GLN A 21 14.81 -7.39 0.94
N VAL A 22 14.50 -8.63 1.32
CA VAL A 22 13.32 -9.36 0.87
C VAL A 22 12.30 -9.35 2.00
N CYS A 23 11.04 -9.11 1.67
CA CYS A 23 9.91 -9.19 2.58
C CYS A 23 8.84 -10.15 2.05
N GLU A 24 7.95 -10.56 2.95
CA GLU A 24 6.79 -11.42 2.69
C GLU A 24 5.51 -10.69 3.13
N PRO A 25 5.08 -9.65 2.38
CA PRO A 25 4.00 -8.79 2.80
C PRO A 25 2.62 -9.44 2.55
N THR A 26 1.66 -9.09 3.39
CA THR A 26 0.22 -9.26 3.11
C THR A 26 -0.30 -7.98 2.46
N THR A 27 -0.78 -8.07 1.22
CA THR A 27 -1.09 -6.87 0.44
C THR A 27 -2.53 -6.81 -0.06
N SER A 28 -3.06 -5.59 -0.11
CA SER A 28 -4.25 -5.23 -0.88
C SER A 28 -3.88 -4.35 -2.06
N TRP A 29 -4.75 -4.33 -3.07
CA TRP A 29 -4.62 -3.45 -4.22
C TRP A 29 -5.42 -2.18 -4.03
N ILE A 30 -4.87 -1.03 -4.42
CA ILE A 30 -5.58 0.24 -4.42
C ILE A 30 -5.66 0.83 -5.83
N THR A 31 -6.87 1.21 -6.25
CA THR A 31 -7.16 1.75 -7.58
C THR A 31 -7.08 3.28 -7.61
N PRO A 32 -6.84 3.92 -8.77
CA PRO A 32 -6.77 5.38 -8.91
C PRO A 32 -7.99 6.19 -8.45
N GLY A 33 -9.14 5.54 -8.28
CA GLY A 33 -10.38 6.16 -7.79
C GLY A 33 -10.51 6.19 -6.27
N ALA A 34 -9.69 5.42 -5.53
CA ALA A 34 -9.71 5.39 -4.08
C ALA A 34 -9.10 6.67 -3.48
N SER A 35 -9.64 7.13 -2.35
CA SER A 35 -9.17 8.32 -1.61
C SER A 35 -7.69 8.23 -1.21
N ASP A 36 -7.25 7.04 -0.83
CA ASP A 36 -5.89 6.80 -0.35
C ASP A 36 -4.89 6.49 -1.46
N CYS A 37 -5.32 6.50 -2.74
CA CYS A 37 -4.44 6.20 -3.86
C CYS A 37 -3.46 7.35 -4.11
N ILE A 38 -2.19 7.02 -4.18
CA ILE A 38 -1.13 7.95 -4.58
C ILE A 38 -0.89 7.77 -6.08
N ARG A 39 -1.53 8.62 -6.88
CA ARG A 39 -1.62 8.46 -8.34
C ARG A 39 -0.26 8.31 -9.04
N GLU A 40 0.80 8.97 -8.56
CA GLU A 40 2.15 8.83 -9.14
C GLU A 40 2.74 7.42 -9.02
N LEU A 41 2.24 6.62 -8.07
CA LEU A 41 2.67 5.24 -7.82
C LEU A 41 1.87 4.21 -8.65
N ALA A 42 0.73 4.61 -9.20
CA ALA A 42 -0.12 3.69 -9.96
C ALA A 42 0.62 3.17 -11.20
N ARG A 43 0.54 1.86 -11.44
CA ARG A 43 1.10 1.18 -12.62
C ARG A 43 0.05 0.26 -13.23
N HIS A 44 0.23 -0.04 -14.51
CA HIS A 44 -0.52 -1.06 -15.22
C HIS A 44 0.20 -2.40 -15.05
N VAL A 45 -0.46 -3.38 -14.45
CA VAL A 45 0.12 -4.69 -14.11
C VAL A 45 -0.79 -5.78 -14.64
N PRO A 46 -0.30 -6.65 -15.56
CA PRO A 46 -1.02 -7.85 -15.94
C PRO A 46 -1.24 -8.75 -14.72
N ALA A 47 -2.45 -9.26 -14.57
CA ALA A 47 -2.83 -10.13 -13.48
C ALA A 47 -3.87 -11.15 -13.94
N ARG A 48 -3.93 -12.28 -13.24
CA ARG A 48 -5.09 -13.18 -13.28
C ARG A 48 -5.91 -12.96 -12.03
N VAL A 49 -7.20 -12.67 -12.16
CA VAL A 49 -8.10 -12.41 -11.04
C VAL A 49 -9.08 -13.57 -10.89
N GLU A 50 -9.17 -14.06 -9.66
CA GLU A 50 -10.06 -15.15 -9.27
C GLU A 50 -11.01 -14.67 -8.18
N GLN A 51 -12.25 -15.17 -8.25
CA GLN A 51 -13.25 -14.99 -7.22
C GLN A 51 -13.23 -16.21 -6.31
N ILE A 52 -13.07 -15.99 -5.01
CA ILE A 52 -12.96 -17.04 -4.01
C ILE A 52 -14.06 -16.83 -2.97
N THR A 53 -14.81 -17.90 -2.69
CA THR A 53 -15.79 -17.92 -1.61
C THR A 53 -15.14 -18.50 -0.36
N VAL A 54 -15.13 -17.74 0.74
CA VAL A 54 -14.55 -18.12 2.03
C VAL A 54 -15.42 -17.59 3.17
N ASP A 55 -15.80 -18.46 4.11
CA ASP A 55 -16.66 -18.13 5.26
C ASP A 55 -17.91 -17.29 4.87
N ASP A 56 -18.63 -17.75 3.84
CA ASP A 56 -19.82 -17.10 3.24
C ASP A 56 -19.56 -15.70 2.63
N ARG A 57 -18.30 -15.32 2.44
CA ARG A 57 -17.89 -14.09 1.76
C ARG A 57 -17.30 -14.39 0.41
N VAL A 58 -17.55 -13.48 -0.53
CA VAL A 58 -16.90 -13.47 -1.83
C VAL A 58 -15.78 -12.44 -1.78
N GLU A 59 -14.56 -12.88 -2.05
CA GLU A 59 -13.37 -12.04 -2.12
C GLU A 59 -12.66 -12.23 -3.47
N LEU A 60 -11.98 -11.18 -3.93
CA LEU A 60 -11.24 -11.18 -5.18
C LEU A 60 -9.75 -11.27 -4.89
N LEU A 61 -9.08 -12.23 -5.53
CA LEU A 61 -7.64 -12.45 -5.41
C LEU A 61 -6.98 -12.25 -6.78
N ALA A 62 -5.99 -11.37 -6.85
CA ALA A 62 -5.19 -11.16 -8.03
C ALA A 62 -3.84 -11.87 -7.90
N HIS A 63 -3.47 -12.63 -8.92
CA HIS A 63 -2.16 -13.24 -9.10
C HIS A 63 -1.32 -12.32 -10.00
N LEU A 64 -0.25 -11.75 -9.44
CA LEU A 64 0.61 -10.76 -10.13
C LEU A 64 1.86 -11.39 -10.78
N GLY A 65 1.91 -12.71 -10.82
CA GLY A 65 3.05 -13.52 -11.25
C GLY A 65 3.98 -13.88 -10.08
N HIS A 66 4.91 -14.80 -10.33
CA HIS A 66 5.92 -15.22 -9.34
C HIS A 66 5.34 -15.77 -8.02
N GLY A 67 4.14 -16.36 -8.05
CA GLY A 67 3.46 -16.82 -6.82
C GLY A 67 3.02 -15.69 -5.89
N PHE A 68 3.14 -14.43 -6.30
CA PHE A 68 2.68 -13.27 -5.54
C PHE A 68 1.20 -13.02 -5.78
N THR A 69 0.47 -12.84 -4.68
CA THR A 69 -0.98 -12.58 -4.68
C THR A 69 -1.31 -11.33 -3.89
N THR A 70 -2.39 -10.66 -4.26
CA THR A 70 -2.95 -9.50 -3.53
C THR A 70 -4.47 -9.56 -3.57
N VAL A 71 -5.13 -9.17 -2.49
CA VAL A 71 -6.60 -9.04 -2.51
C VAL A 71 -7.01 -7.75 -3.23
N LEU A 72 -8.15 -7.78 -3.90
CA LEU A 72 -8.73 -6.62 -4.57
C LEU A 72 -9.94 -6.08 -3.80
N PRO A 73 -10.23 -4.77 -3.91
CA PRO A 73 -11.46 -4.20 -3.39
C PRO A 73 -12.69 -4.92 -3.96
N PRO A 74 -13.73 -5.17 -3.15
CA PRO A 74 -14.91 -5.94 -3.58
C PRO A 74 -15.74 -5.23 -4.65
N GLN A 75 -15.53 -3.92 -4.87
CA GLN A 75 -16.24 -3.14 -5.89
C GLN A 75 -15.63 -3.28 -7.30
N LEU A 76 -14.49 -3.96 -7.45
CA LEU A 76 -13.91 -4.22 -8.77
C LEU A 76 -14.67 -5.33 -9.48
N ASP A 77 -15.36 -4.99 -10.55
CA ASP A 77 -15.97 -5.97 -11.46
C ASP A 77 -14.93 -6.46 -12.47
N THR A 78 -14.04 -7.37 -12.03
CA THR A 78 -12.94 -7.88 -12.86
C THR A 78 -12.61 -9.34 -12.53
N LEU A 79 -12.52 -10.18 -13.56
CA LEU A 79 -12.22 -11.62 -13.45
C LEU A 79 -11.39 -12.09 -14.64
N GLY A 80 -10.61 -13.15 -14.45
CA GLY A 80 -9.76 -13.74 -15.48
C GLY A 80 -8.48 -12.94 -15.73
N ASP A 81 -7.93 -13.04 -16.93
CA ASP A 81 -6.69 -12.34 -17.30
C ASP A 81 -6.99 -10.88 -17.65
N VAL A 82 -6.45 -9.96 -16.86
CA VAL A 82 -6.77 -8.53 -16.90
C VAL A 82 -5.53 -7.67 -16.69
N VAL A 83 -5.65 -6.36 -16.93
CA VAL A 83 -4.62 -5.38 -16.57
C VAL A 83 -5.14 -4.51 -15.44
N LEU A 84 -4.57 -4.69 -14.25
CA LEU A 84 -4.90 -3.87 -13.09
C LEU A 84 -4.18 -2.54 -13.17
N THR A 85 -4.84 -1.47 -12.76
CA THR A 85 -4.23 -0.14 -12.61
C THR A 85 -4.27 0.26 -11.15
N GLY A 86 -3.12 0.61 -10.57
CA GLY A 86 -3.01 0.87 -9.14
C GLY A 86 -1.64 0.56 -8.57
N HIS A 87 -1.58 0.44 -7.25
CA HIS A 87 -0.39 0.01 -6.53
C HIS A 87 -0.75 -0.90 -5.36
N LEU A 88 0.25 -1.55 -4.76
CA LEU A 88 0.05 -2.37 -3.57
C LEU A 88 -0.04 -1.48 -2.32
N VAL A 89 -0.74 -1.98 -1.31
CA VAL A 89 -0.69 -1.51 0.07
C VAL A 89 -0.36 -2.73 0.92
N TRP A 90 0.75 -2.66 1.65
CA TRP A 90 1.07 -3.61 2.69
C TRP A 90 0.30 -3.24 3.95
N ASP A 91 -0.65 -4.09 4.30
CA ASP A 91 -1.52 -3.95 5.47
C ASP A 91 -1.35 -5.21 6.33
N ARG A 92 -0.89 -5.03 7.58
CA ARG A 92 -0.67 -6.14 8.53
C ARG A 92 -1.96 -6.55 9.24
N TYR A 93 -2.99 -5.70 9.23
CA TYR A 93 -4.33 -5.98 9.75
C TYR A 93 -5.33 -6.33 8.64
N LEU A 94 -4.85 -6.64 7.44
CA LEU A 94 -5.70 -7.03 6.32
C LEU A 94 -6.67 -8.18 6.66
N TRP A 95 -6.28 -9.05 7.60
CA TRP A 95 -7.10 -10.14 8.14
C TRP A 95 -8.37 -9.68 8.88
N MET A 96 -8.45 -8.42 9.30
CA MET A 96 -9.65 -7.84 9.89
C MET A 96 -10.72 -7.56 8.83
N LEU A 97 -10.30 -7.31 7.59
CA LEU A 97 -11.19 -6.97 6.47
C LEU A 97 -11.44 -8.18 5.56
N TYR A 98 -10.41 -8.98 5.31
CA TYR A 98 -10.42 -10.12 4.39
C TYR A 98 -10.13 -11.43 5.12
N ARG A 99 -10.71 -12.52 4.63
CA ARG A 99 -10.46 -13.89 5.09
C ARG A 99 -9.33 -14.54 4.32
N ILE A 100 -9.18 -14.19 3.04
CA ILE A 100 -8.03 -14.64 2.24
C ILE A 100 -6.77 -13.97 2.76
N ARG A 101 -5.70 -14.77 2.89
CA ARG A 101 -4.37 -14.29 3.21
C ARG A 101 -3.53 -14.23 1.92
N PRO A 102 -3.41 -13.06 1.28
CA PRO A 102 -2.50 -12.90 0.16
C PRO A 102 -1.07 -13.13 0.65
N HIS A 103 -0.25 -13.69 -0.22
CA HIS A 103 1.13 -14.07 0.07
C HIS A 103 2.01 -13.83 -1.15
N GLY A 104 3.31 -13.72 -0.90
CA GLY A 104 4.33 -13.61 -1.92
C GLY A 104 5.61 -13.03 -1.36
N ARG A 105 6.68 -13.10 -2.15
CA ARG A 105 7.98 -12.53 -1.78
C ARG A 105 8.28 -11.35 -2.67
N ALA A 106 8.81 -10.29 -2.07
CA ALA A 106 9.18 -9.09 -2.79
C ALA A 106 10.53 -8.58 -2.31
N ARG A 107 11.40 -8.19 -3.24
CA ARG A 107 12.67 -7.50 -2.92
C ARG A 107 12.46 -6.00 -3.02
N VAL A 108 12.84 -5.27 -1.99
CA VAL A 108 12.80 -3.80 -2.00
C VAL A 108 13.99 -3.27 -2.81
N ALA A 109 13.70 -2.49 -3.84
CA ALA A 109 14.69 -1.78 -4.65
C ALA A 109 14.91 -0.35 -4.13
N GLU A 110 13.83 0.34 -3.80
CA GLU A 110 13.86 1.71 -3.29
C GLU A 110 12.87 1.91 -2.15
N ARG A 111 13.13 2.88 -1.28
CA ARG A 111 12.27 3.27 -0.16
C ARG A 111 12.25 4.80 -0.06
N HIS A 112 11.07 5.39 -0.19
CA HIS A 112 10.88 6.84 -0.15
C HIS A 112 9.78 7.22 0.84
N PRO A 113 9.96 8.27 1.67
CA PRO A 113 8.87 8.79 2.49
C PRO A 113 7.69 9.25 1.63
N VAL A 114 6.48 8.94 2.09
CA VAL A 114 5.27 9.59 1.62
C VAL A 114 4.90 10.65 2.63
N ILE A 115 4.75 11.89 2.17
CA ILE A 115 4.45 13.03 3.03
C ILE A 115 3.09 13.63 2.71
N GLN A 116 2.50 14.25 3.73
CA GLN A 116 1.27 15.02 3.63
C GLN A 116 1.38 16.26 4.49
N ARG A 117 0.75 17.35 4.05
CA ARG A 117 0.70 18.60 4.82
C ARG A 117 -0.06 18.34 6.12
N THR A 118 0.46 18.85 7.23
CA THR A 118 -0.13 18.65 8.55
C THR A 118 -0.34 19.96 9.28
N ARG A 119 -1.48 20.04 9.98
CA ARG A 119 -1.81 21.12 10.89
C ARG A 119 -1.89 20.56 12.30
N ARG A 120 -1.07 21.11 13.20
CA ARG A 120 -1.14 20.79 14.63
C ARG A 120 -2.27 21.58 15.27
N ILE A 121 -3.13 20.87 15.99
CA ILE A 121 -4.30 21.44 16.64
C ILE A 121 -4.08 21.33 18.14
N PRO A 122 -3.95 22.45 18.85
CA PRO A 122 -3.82 22.42 20.30
C PRO A 122 -4.97 21.66 20.94
N THR A 123 -4.66 20.79 21.89
CA THR A 123 -5.66 20.17 22.76
C THR A 123 -5.80 20.96 24.07
N ALA A 124 -6.75 20.57 24.91
CA ALA A 124 -6.90 21.15 26.25
C ALA A 124 -5.66 20.89 27.15
N ASP A 125 -4.98 19.77 26.94
CA ASP A 125 -3.76 19.40 27.66
C ASP A 125 -2.53 20.09 27.06
N ALA A 126 -1.81 20.84 27.89
CA ALA A 126 -0.61 21.56 27.47
C ALA A 126 0.48 20.61 26.97
N GLY A 127 1.05 20.92 25.81
CA GLY A 127 2.07 20.08 25.16
C GLY A 127 1.52 18.97 24.27
N TRP A 128 0.21 18.71 24.33
CA TRP A 128 -0.47 17.78 23.44
C TRP A 128 -1.09 18.51 22.25
N TYR A 129 -1.13 17.83 21.12
CA TYR A 129 -1.76 18.33 19.90
C TYR A 129 -2.37 17.17 19.11
N GLY A 130 -3.51 17.45 18.49
CA GLY A 130 -4.03 16.64 17.39
C GLY A 130 -3.31 16.99 16.09
N VAL A 131 -3.37 16.08 15.13
CA VAL A 131 -2.85 16.31 13.77
C VAL A 131 -4.00 16.18 12.79
N GLU A 132 -4.28 17.25 12.06
CA GLU A 132 -5.11 17.19 10.86
C GLU A 132 -4.22 17.13 9.63
N TYR A 133 -4.66 16.33 8.66
CA TYR A 133 -3.98 16.17 7.37
C TYR A 133 -4.70 16.98 6.29
N GLU A 134 -3.92 17.72 5.49
CA GLU A 134 -4.42 18.59 4.44
C GLU A 134 -3.87 18.16 3.07
N GLY A 135 -4.72 18.19 2.04
CA GLY A 135 -4.31 17.96 0.66
C GLY A 135 -3.86 16.52 0.36
N PRO A 136 -3.27 16.28 -0.82
CA PRO A 136 -2.87 14.95 -1.26
C PRO A 136 -1.58 14.47 -0.59
N ARG A 137 -1.44 13.14 -0.48
CA ARG A 137 -0.18 12.47 -0.15
C ARG A 137 0.75 12.49 -1.36
N THR A 138 2.05 12.69 -1.13
CA THR A 138 3.07 12.77 -2.20
C THR A 138 4.36 12.06 -1.80
N VAL A 139 5.07 11.48 -2.77
CA VAL A 139 6.34 10.80 -2.55
C VAL A 139 7.47 11.82 -2.51
N HIS A 140 8.13 11.90 -1.37
CA HIS A 140 9.28 12.77 -1.14
C HIS A 140 10.58 12.02 -1.43
N ARG A 141 11.39 12.50 -2.36
CA ARG A 141 12.60 11.79 -2.85
C ARG A 141 13.91 12.47 -2.47
N PHE A 142 13.90 13.78 -2.20
CA PHE A 142 15.13 14.57 -2.11
C PHE A 142 15.05 15.59 -0.98
N GLY A 143 16.15 15.72 -0.23
CA GLY A 143 16.28 16.73 0.82
C GLY A 143 15.47 16.42 2.09
N PRO A 144 15.53 17.32 3.08
CA PRO A 144 14.76 17.19 4.32
C PRO A 144 13.26 17.28 4.08
N ILE A 145 12.46 16.72 4.99
CA ILE A 145 10.99 16.89 4.97
C ILE A 145 10.67 18.37 5.19
N PRO A 146 9.87 19.01 4.33
CA PRO A 146 9.51 20.42 4.50
C PRO A 146 8.76 20.68 5.81
N ASP A 147 8.92 21.89 6.36
CA ASP A 147 8.14 22.33 7.51
C ASP A 147 6.64 22.26 7.22
N GLY A 148 5.86 21.82 8.21
CA GLY A 148 4.41 21.64 8.08
C GLY A 148 4.01 20.41 7.27
N TYR A 149 4.92 19.47 7.01
CA TYR A 149 4.62 18.15 6.47
C TYR A 149 5.01 17.05 7.46
N SER A 150 4.24 15.98 7.46
CA SER A 150 4.57 14.75 8.19
C SER A 150 4.73 13.59 7.20
N ILE A 151 5.61 12.66 7.56
CA ILE A 151 5.64 11.34 6.91
C ILE A 151 4.38 10.59 7.37
N VAL A 152 3.64 10.03 6.43
CA VAL A 152 2.38 9.29 6.69
C VAL A 152 2.44 7.85 6.19
N ALA A 153 3.45 7.50 5.41
CA ALA A 153 3.70 6.15 4.89
C ALA A 153 5.10 6.11 4.26
N TYR A 154 5.52 4.93 3.78
CA TYR A 154 6.65 4.78 2.86
C TYR A 154 6.20 4.16 1.54
N ALA A 155 6.74 4.65 0.44
CA ALA A 155 6.61 4.05 -0.88
C ALA A 155 7.83 3.18 -1.16
N LEU A 156 7.60 1.90 -1.33
CA LEU A 156 8.61 0.90 -1.66
C LEU A 156 8.51 0.55 -3.14
N LEU A 157 9.57 0.75 -3.90
CA LEU A 157 9.68 0.13 -5.22
C LEU A 157 10.10 -1.31 -4.99
N VAL A 158 9.28 -2.27 -5.41
CA VAL A 158 9.55 -3.68 -5.16
C VAL A 158 9.56 -4.49 -6.44
N THR A 159 10.37 -5.54 -6.45
CA THR A 159 10.33 -6.59 -7.47
C THR A 159 9.80 -7.87 -6.86
N LEU A 160 8.75 -8.43 -7.47
CA LEU A 160 8.17 -9.71 -7.08
C LEU A 160 9.17 -10.85 -7.37
N GLN A 161 9.27 -11.82 -6.46
CA GLN A 161 10.24 -12.93 -6.52
C GLN A 161 9.56 -14.28 -6.74
#